data_AF-A0A221URS2-F1
#
_entry.id   AF-A0A221URS2-F1
#
_cell.length_a   1.000
_cell.length_b   1.000
_cell.length_c   1.000
_cell.angle_alpha   90.00
_cell.angle_beta   90.00
_cell.angle_gamma   90.00
#
_symmetry.space_group_name_H-M   'P 1'
#
loop_
_entity.id
_entity.type
_entity.pdbx_description
1 polymer ?
#
loop_
_entity_poly.entity_id
_entity_poly.type
_entity_poly.pdbx_seq_one_letter_code
_entity_poly.pdbx_strand_id
1 'polypeptide(L)'
;MLKLFPQFLLWQHLWQLYQLSQKLSSNQLGWLYRISLVNNLNPMEKERLEYTVNRLDHYYDSVNNKTAVYIAINTFITGGAITLLTQIQELLDKEIWLLIFLAAIILFGVGSLILLALASMPYFSPKSDVESIYYFASIAQKDKKEFFELSKNQDKKGDIKDLRNQVFVLSQGLKSKFKKLKWACSLLIIQFVLLAPLTYILIKITS
;
A
#
# COMPACT_ATOMS: atom_id res chain seq x y z
N MET A 1 -37.88 36.77 28.00
CA MET A 1 -37.32 36.41 29.32
C MET A 1 -36.84 34.95 29.32
N LEU A 2 -35.93 34.54 28.41
CA LEU A 2 -35.47 33.12 28.29
C LEU A 2 -34.23 32.95 27.37
N LYS A 3 -33.13 33.69 27.64
CA LYS A 3 -31.84 33.54 26.90
C LYS A 3 -30.57 33.58 27.78
N LEU A 4 -30.68 33.40 29.10
CA LEU A 4 -29.52 33.45 30.03
C LEU A 4 -29.19 32.10 30.70
N PHE A 5 -29.99 31.06 30.48
CA PHE A 5 -29.85 29.77 31.18
C PHE A 5 -28.55 28.98 30.86
N PRO A 6 -28.02 28.96 29.61
CA PRO A 6 -26.81 28.18 29.30
C PRO A 6 -25.52 28.75 29.91
N GLN A 7 -25.45 30.08 30.07
CA GLN A 7 -24.27 30.72 30.64
C GLN A 7 -24.15 30.42 32.13
N PHE A 8 -25.27 30.41 32.87
CA PHE A 8 -25.25 30.14 34.31
C PHE A 8 -24.76 28.73 34.67
N LEU A 9 -25.13 27.72 33.87
CA LEU A 9 -24.63 26.34 34.02
C LEU A 9 -23.13 26.24 33.74
N LEU A 10 -22.62 26.97 32.74
CA LEU A 10 -21.19 27.03 32.44
C LEU A 10 -20.41 27.66 33.61
N TRP A 11 -20.93 28.74 34.19
CA TRP A 11 -20.33 29.40 35.36
C TRP A 11 -20.35 28.52 36.61
N GLN A 12 -21.43 27.77 36.85
CA GLN A 12 -21.47 26.79 37.94
C GLN A 12 -20.43 25.68 37.75
N HIS A 13 -20.27 25.18 36.53
CA HIS A 13 -19.31 24.12 36.24
C HIS A 13 -17.85 24.61 36.34
N LEU A 14 -17.57 25.83 35.89
CA LEU A 14 -16.26 26.47 36.04
C LEU A 14 -15.93 26.78 37.50
N TRP A 15 -16.92 27.20 38.29
CA TRP A 15 -16.73 27.45 39.73
C TRP A 15 -16.49 26.16 40.52
N GLN A 16 -17.18 25.06 40.18
CA GLN A 16 -16.90 23.74 40.76
C GLN A 16 -15.49 23.25 40.43
N LEU A 17 -15.03 23.42 39.18
CA LEU A 17 -13.67 23.08 38.77
C LEU A 17 -12.61 23.94 39.49
N TYR A 18 -12.90 25.22 39.70
CA TYR A 18 -12.04 26.12 40.48
C TYR A 18 -11.92 25.65 41.94
N GLN A 19 -13.04 25.32 42.60
CA GLN A 19 -13.04 24.78 43.97
C GLN A 19 -12.30 23.44 44.09
N LEU A 20 -12.42 22.57 43.08
CA LEU A 20 -11.66 21.32 42.99
C LEU A 20 -10.15 21.57 42.84
N SER A 21 -9.76 22.55 42.02
CA SER A 21 -8.36 22.91 41.80
C SER A 21 -7.68 23.45 43.06
N GLN A 22 -8.42 24.18 43.90
CA GLN A 22 -7.94 24.73 45.18
C GLN A 22 -7.76 23.66 46.28
N LYS A 23 -8.40 22.49 46.13
CA LYS A 23 -8.29 21.36 47.07
C LYS A 23 -7.20 20.35 46.71
N LEU A 24 -6.62 20.43 45.51
CA LEU A 24 -5.62 19.49 45.02
C LEU A 24 -4.22 20.07 45.21
N SER A 25 -3.28 19.27 45.72
CA SER A 25 -1.87 19.71 45.77
C SER A 25 -1.27 19.86 44.37
N SER A 26 -0.24 20.68 44.21
CA SER A 26 0.44 20.90 42.91
C SER A 26 0.90 19.58 42.26
N ASN A 27 1.32 18.61 43.07
CA ASN A 27 1.66 17.26 42.61
C ASN A 27 0.45 16.48 42.10
N GLN A 28 -0.73 16.60 42.73
CA GLN A 28 -1.95 15.94 42.28
C GLN A 28 -2.50 16.56 40.99
N LEU A 29 -2.42 17.89 40.84
CA LEU A 29 -2.77 18.58 39.59
C LEU A 29 -1.83 18.17 38.44
N GLY A 30 -0.52 18.08 38.71
CA GLY A 30 0.46 17.58 37.73
C GLY A 30 0.21 16.13 37.32
N TRP A 31 -0.23 15.28 38.26
CA TRP A 31 -0.57 13.89 37.99
C TRP A 31 -1.85 13.76 37.15
N LEU A 32 -2.90 14.52 37.47
CA LEU A 32 -4.14 14.57 36.69
C LEU A 32 -3.93 15.16 35.30
N TYR A 33 -3.09 16.18 35.17
CA TYR A 33 -2.73 16.76 33.87
C TYR A 33 -1.95 15.77 33.01
N ARG A 34 -1.01 15.01 33.58
CA ARG A 34 -0.32 13.91 32.88
C ARG A 34 -1.27 12.79 32.48
N ILE A 35 -2.21 12.39 33.34
CA ILE A 35 -3.23 11.40 32.98
C ILE A 35 -4.12 11.91 31.86
N SER A 36 -4.57 13.18 31.93
CA SER A 36 -5.39 13.80 30.90
C SER A 36 -4.65 13.87 29.56
N LEU A 37 -3.37 14.25 29.57
CA LEU A 37 -2.51 14.25 28.38
C LEU A 37 -2.31 12.85 27.80
N VAL A 38 -1.96 11.86 28.64
CA VAL A 38 -1.80 10.45 28.21
C VAL A 38 -3.11 9.85 27.70
N ASN A 39 -4.24 10.19 28.32
CA ASN A 39 -5.56 9.75 27.88
C ASN A 39 -6.04 10.48 26.61
N ASN A 40 -5.61 11.72 26.36
CA ASN A 40 -5.89 12.48 25.13
C ASN A 40 -4.91 12.18 23.98
N LEU A 41 -3.73 11.63 24.25
CA LEU A 41 -2.78 11.19 23.23
C LEU A 41 -3.26 9.93 22.49
N ASN A 42 -3.95 9.02 23.18
CA ASN A 42 -4.46 7.78 22.61
C ASN A 42 -5.51 7.97 21.49
N PRO A 43 -6.53 8.86 21.63
CA PRO A 43 -7.49 9.15 20.56
C PRO A 43 -6.84 9.76 19.31
N MET A 44 -5.96 10.75 19.50
CA MET A 44 -5.31 11.45 18.39
C MET A 44 -4.31 10.54 17.66
N GLU A 45 -3.60 9.66 18.39
CA GLU A 45 -2.76 8.65 17.75
C GLU A 45 -3.59 7.64 16.97
N LYS A 46 -4.67 7.12 17.56
CA LYS A 46 -5.58 6.19 16.88
C LYS A 46 -6.09 6.77 15.56
N GLU A 47 -6.60 8.00 15.57
CA GLU A 47 -7.07 8.69 14.37
C GLU A 47 -5.97 8.83 13.30
N ARG A 48 -4.74 9.17 13.70
CA ARG A 48 -3.59 9.25 12.77
C ARG A 48 -3.24 7.90 12.15
N LEU A 49 -3.32 6.82 12.93
CA LEU A 49 -3.05 5.47 12.44
C LEU A 49 -4.14 4.99 11.49
N GLU A 50 -5.42 5.17 11.83
CA GLU A 50 -6.57 4.87 10.97
C GLU A 50 -6.49 5.65 9.65
N TYR A 51 -6.19 6.95 9.73
CA TYR A 51 -5.94 7.77 8.54
C TYR A 51 -4.78 7.23 7.69
N THR A 52 -3.72 6.74 8.33
CA THR A 52 -2.58 6.14 7.63
C THR A 52 -2.96 4.82 6.94
N VAL A 53 -3.75 3.96 7.58
CA VAL A 53 -4.27 2.72 6.97
C VAL A 53 -5.09 3.06 5.72
N ASN A 54 -6.03 4.00 5.81
CA ASN A 54 -6.82 4.44 4.66
C ASN A 54 -5.95 4.95 3.49
N ARG A 55 -4.86 5.69 3.80
CA ARG A 55 -3.91 6.12 2.78
C ARG A 55 -3.16 4.96 2.13
N LEU A 56 -2.78 3.94 2.90
CA LEU A 56 -2.12 2.76 2.38
C LEU A 56 -3.04 1.97 1.46
N ASP A 57 -4.32 1.82 1.82
CA ASP A 57 -5.33 1.16 0.97
C ASP A 57 -5.48 1.87 -0.38
N HIS A 58 -5.58 3.21 -0.38
CA HIS A 58 -5.57 3.98 -1.62
C HIS A 58 -4.30 3.78 -2.46
N TYR A 59 -3.13 3.59 -1.84
CA TYR A 59 -1.92 3.25 -2.58
C TYR A 59 -1.92 1.81 -3.11
N TYR A 60 -2.55 0.86 -2.42
CA TYR A 60 -2.78 -0.50 -2.94
C TYR A 60 -3.66 -0.46 -4.19
N ASP A 61 -4.75 0.29 -4.17
CA ASP A 61 -5.60 0.48 -5.35
C ASP A 61 -4.82 1.11 -6.50
N SER A 62 -4.03 2.15 -6.19
CA SER A 62 -3.19 2.83 -7.17
C SER A 62 -2.15 1.91 -7.83
N VAL A 63 -1.41 1.11 -7.04
CA VAL A 63 -0.38 0.21 -7.58
C VAL A 63 -1.01 -0.93 -8.38
N ASN A 64 -2.15 -1.47 -7.94
CA ASN A 64 -2.86 -2.53 -8.66
C ASN A 64 -3.40 -2.00 -9.99
N ASN A 65 -4.00 -0.80 -10.02
CA ASN A 65 -4.47 -0.16 -11.25
C ASN A 65 -3.33 0.13 -12.23
N LYS A 66 -2.20 0.68 -11.75
CA LYS A 66 -1.00 0.89 -12.58
C LYS A 66 -0.45 -0.42 -13.15
N THR A 67 -0.44 -1.48 -12.34
CA THR A 67 0.01 -2.81 -12.76
C THR A 67 -0.87 -3.35 -13.89
N ALA A 68 -2.20 -3.23 -13.79
CA ALA A 68 -3.13 -3.65 -14.83
C ALA A 68 -2.90 -2.89 -16.16
N VAL A 69 -2.72 -1.58 -16.10
CA VAL A 69 -2.39 -0.76 -17.29
C VAL A 69 -1.09 -1.21 -17.94
N TYR A 70 -0.04 -1.44 -17.14
CA TYR A 70 1.26 -1.88 -17.67
C TYR A 70 1.23 -3.30 -18.24
N ILE A 71 0.39 -4.19 -17.71
CA ILE A 71 0.16 -5.52 -18.30
C ILE A 71 -0.42 -5.36 -19.70
N ALA A 72 -1.48 -4.55 -19.86
CA ALA A 72 -2.11 -4.34 -21.16
C ALA A 72 -1.11 -3.78 -22.21
N ILE A 73 -0.34 -2.75 -21.83
CA ILE A 73 0.69 -2.17 -22.69
C ILE A 73 1.76 -3.20 -23.04
N ASN A 74 2.27 -3.94 -22.05
CA ASN A 74 3.31 -4.94 -22.27
C ASN A 74 2.81 -6.08 -23.18
N THR A 75 1.62 -6.64 -22.91
CA THR A 75 1.03 -7.68 -23.76
C THR A 75 0.86 -7.21 -25.20
N PHE A 76 0.46 -5.96 -25.41
CA PHE A 76 0.38 -5.39 -26.76
C PHE A 76 1.75 -5.32 -27.44
N ILE A 77 2.76 -4.76 -26.77
CA ILE A 77 4.12 -4.61 -27.33
C ILE A 77 4.79 -5.97 -27.58
N THR A 78 4.76 -6.86 -26.58
CA THR A 78 5.35 -8.19 -26.66
C THR A 78 4.63 -9.07 -27.68
N GLY A 79 3.29 -9.01 -27.73
CA GLY A 79 2.50 -9.69 -28.76
C GLY A 79 2.85 -9.19 -30.16
N GLY A 80 2.96 -7.86 -30.34
CA GLY A 80 3.41 -7.26 -31.60
C GLY A 80 4.81 -7.70 -32.01
N ALA A 81 5.76 -7.77 -31.08
CA ALA A 81 7.12 -8.27 -31.35
C ALA A 81 7.14 -9.74 -31.77
N ILE A 82 6.28 -10.58 -31.17
CA ILE A 82 6.13 -11.99 -31.56
C ILE A 82 5.51 -12.10 -32.95
N THR A 83 4.49 -11.30 -33.28
CA THR A 83 3.91 -11.28 -34.64
C THR A 83 4.92 -10.81 -35.68
N LEU A 84 5.78 -9.83 -35.35
CA LEU A 84 6.86 -9.41 -36.24
C LEU A 84 7.78 -10.58 -36.57
N LEU A 85 8.13 -11.42 -35.59
CA LEU A 85 8.98 -12.61 -35.79
C LEU A 85 8.47 -13.52 -36.90
N THR A 86 7.15 -13.69 -37.02
CA THR A 86 6.55 -14.54 -38.06
C THR A 86 6.43 -13.84 -39.42
N GLN A 87 6.46 -12.51 -39.46
CA GLN A 87 6.34 -11.73 -40.71
C GLN A 87 7.67 -11.50 -41.42
N ILE A 88 8.78 -11.40 -40.68
CA ILE A 88 10.11 -11.07 -41.24
C ILE A 88 11.03 -12.28 -41.36
N GLN A 89 10.47 -13.50 -41.44
CA GLN A 89 11.24 -14.74 -41.37
C GLN A 89 12.34 -14.84 -42.45
N GLU A 90 12.05 -14.41 -43.67
CA GLU A 90 13.04 -14.37 -44.77
C GLU A 90 14.22 -13.43 -44.50
N LEU A 91 14.01 -12.35 -43.74
CA LEU A 91 15.06 -11.43 -43.31
C LEU A 91 15.87 -12.02 -42.15
N LEU A 92 15.23 -12.75 -41.24
CA LEU A 92 15.88 -13.43 -40.12
C LEU A 92 16.85 -14.52 -40.60
N ASP A 93 16.51 -15.23 -41.68
CA ASP A 93 17.37 -16.26 -42.27
C ASP A 93 18.65 -15.68 -42.88
N LYS A 94 18.61 -14.42 -43.33
CA LYS A 94 19.77 -13.72 -43.90
C LYS A 94 20.63 -13.05 -42.84
N GLU A 95 20.00 -12.52 -41.79
CA GLU A 95 20.62 -11.61 -40.83
C GLU A 95 20.39 -12.09 -39.39
N ILE A 96 21.22 -13.03 -38.94
CA ILE A 96 21.08 -13.66 -37.60
C ILE A 96 21.08 -12.65 -36.43
N TRP A 97 21.71 -11.48 -36.61
CA TRP A 97 21.71 -10.43 -35.59
C TRP A 97 20.30 -9.87 -35.34
N LEU A 98 19.42 -9.82 -36.35
CA LEU A 98 18.02 -9.42 -36.18
C LEU A 98 17.27 -10.41 -35.28
N LEU A 99 17.54 -11.70 -35.43
CA LEU A 99 16.94 -12.74 -34.60
C LEU A 99 17.36 -12.58 -33.14
N ILE A 100 18.67 -12.38 -32.88
CA ILE A 100 19.19 -12.15 -31.52
C ILE A 100 18.59 -10.88 -30.91
N PHE A 101 18.48 -9.80 -31.71
CA PHE A 101 17.92 -8.53 -31.26
C PHE A 101 16.43 -8.64 -30.92
N LEU A 102 15.64 -9.30 -31.77
CA LEU A 102 14.22 -9.53 -31.55
C LEU A 102 13.98 -10.47 -30.36
N ALA A 103 14.80 -11.51 -30.21
CA ALA A 103 14.76 -12.41 -29.06
C ALA A 103 15.03 -11.64 -27.75
N ALA A 104 15.97 -10.69 -27.75
CA ALA A 104 16.23 -9.83 -26.59
C ALA A 104 15.02 -8.94 -26.25
N ILE A 105 14.36 -8.34 -27.24
CA ILE A 105 13.12 -7.54 -27.05
C ILE A 105 12.03 -8.40 -26.40
N ILE A 106 11.80 -9.61 -26.91
CA ILE A 106 10.80 -10.55 -26.37
C ILE A 106 11.17 -10.95 -24.93
N LEU A 107 12.45 -11.23 -24.67
CA LEU A 107 12.93 -11.59 -23.33
C LEU A 107 12.66 -10.48 -22.30
N PHE A 108 12.91 -9.21 -22.67
CA PHE A 108 12.56 -8.07 -21.80
C PHE A 108 11.06 -7.94 -21.57
N GLY A 109 10.25 -8.16 -22.62
CA GLY A 109 8.79 -8.15 -22.54
C GLY A 109 8.25 -9.21 -21.58
N VAL A 110 8.66 -10.47 -21.78
CA VAL A 110 8.29 -11.60 -20.92
C VAL A 110 8.78 -11.39 -19.48
N GLY A 111 10.03 -10.94 -19.30
CA GLY A 111 10.57 -10.64 -17.97
C GLY A 111 9.77 -9.55 -17.24
N SER A 112 9.34 -8.51 -17.97
CA SER A 112 8.47 -7.47 -17.44
C SER A 112 7.07 -8.00 -17.09
N LEU A 113 6.48 -8.87 -17.91
CA LEU A 113 5.20 -9.54 -17.59
C LEU A 113 5.28 -10.38 -16.31
N ILE A 114 6.37 -11.12 -16.12
CA ILE A 114 6.60 -11.90 -14.89
C ILE A 114 6.63 -10.97 -13.68
N LEU A 115 7.37 -9.86 -13.75
CA LEU A 115 7.42 -8.90 -12.64
C LEU A 115 6.08 -8.21 -12.37
N LEU A 116 5.29 -7.92 -13.42
CA LEU A 116 3.94 -7.37 -13.30
C LEU A 116 2.98 -8.36 -12.64
N ALA A 117 3.01 -9.64 -13.04
CA ALA A 117 2.24 -10.70 -12.40
C ALA A 117 2.61 -10.85 -10.91
N LEU A 118 3.91 -10.79 -10.59
CA LEU A 118 4.36 -10.81 -9.19
C LEU A 118 3.98 -9.54 -8.41
N ALA A 119 3.83 -8.39 -9.09
CA ALA A 119 3.36 -7.15 -8.46
C ALA A 119 1.84 -7.16 -8.23
N SER A 120 1.06 -7.82 -9.09
CA SER A 120 -0.39 -7.94 -8.94
C SER A 120 -0.80 -8.93 -7.87
N MET A 121 0.04 -9.93 -7.53
CA MET A 121 -0.23 -10.88 -6.45
C MET A 121 -0.58 -10.15 -5.14
N PRO A 122 -1.65 -10.58 -4.42
CA PRO A 122 -1.96 -10.06 -3.10
C PRO A 122 -0.77 -10.24 -2.15
N TYR A 123 -0.51 -9.23 -1.31
CA TYR A 123 0.54 -9.37 -0.31
C TYR A 123 -0.02 -10.12 0.90
N PHE A 124 0.52 -11.31 1.14
CA PHE A 124 0.37 -12.00 2.40
C PHE A 124 1.64 -11.74 3.21
N SER A 125 1.49 -11.30 4.47
CA SER A 125 2.65 -11.11 5.35
C SER A 125 3.39 -12.45 5.44
N PRO A 126 4.69 -12.50 5.09
CA PRO A 126 5.46 -13.74 5.14
C PRO A 126 5.79 -14.16 6.58
N LYS A 127 5.50 -13.30 7.56
CA LYS A 127 5.70 -13.56 8.99
C LYS A 127 4.36 -13.70 9.69
N SER A 128 4.15 -14.87 10.29
CA SER A 128 3.09 -15.17 11.26
C SER A 128 3.19 -14.33 12.53
N ASP A 129 4.33 -13.66 12.73
CA ASP A 129 4.71 -13.03 13.99
C ASP A 129 3.93 -11.73 14.28
N VAL A 130 3.25 -11.18 13.26
CA VAL A 130 2.41 -9.99 13.45
C VAL A 130 1.01 -10.43 13.81
N GLU A 131 0.81 -10.59 15.10
CA GLU A 131 -0.51 -10.86 15.67
C GLU A 131 -1.39 -9.61 15.54
N SER A 132 -2.47 -9.74 14.76
CA SER A 132 -3.47 -8.70 14.61
C SER A 132 -4.88 -9.29 14.57
N ILE A 133 -5.80 -8.66 15.28
CA ILE A 133 -7.22 -9.04 15.32
C ILE A 133 -8.04 -8.37 14.22
N TYR A 134 -7.48 -7.40 13.50
CA TYR A 134 -8.16 -6.65 12.43
C TYR A 134 -7.58 -6.96 11.04
N TYR A 135 -6.33 -7.41 10.95
CA TYR A 135 -5.70 -7.77 9.68
C TYR A 135 -6.25 -9.10 9.14
N PHE A 136 -6.88 -9.07 7.96
CA PHE A 136 -7.61 -10.21 7.40
C PHE A 136 -6.78 -11.50 7.31
N ALA A 137 -5.49 -11.43 6.94
CA ALA A 137 -4.67 -12.63 6.81
C ALA A 137 -4.28 -13.22 8.18
N SER A 138 -4.27 -12.41 9.25
CA SER A 138 -4.08 -12.90 10.62
C SER A 138 -5.38 -13.49 11.16
N ILE A 139 -6.53 -12.84 10.93
CA ILE A 139 -7.86 -13.38 11.29
C ILE A 139 -8.10 -14.74 10.63
N ALA A 140 -7.75 -14.88 9.35
CA ALA A 140 -7.92 -16.11 8.59
C ALA A 140 -7.08 -17.31 9.12
N GLN A 141 -6.08 -17.05 9.96
CA GLN A 141 -5.24 -18.08 10.58
C GLN A 141 -5.74 -18.50 11.97
N LYS A 142 -6.77 -17.82 12.52
CA LYS A 142 -7.27 -18.07 13.87
C LYS A 142 -8.52 -18.94 13.85
N ASP A 143 -8.66 -19.78 14.87
CA ASP A 143 -9.91 -20.51 15.09
C ASP A 143 -11.04 -19.56 15.52
N LYS A 144 -12.29 -19.88 15.17
CA LYS A 144 -13.45 -19.03 15.49
C LYS A 144 -13.55 -18.70 16.98
N LYS A 145 -13.31 -19.68 17.86
CA LYS A 145 -13.34 -19.50 19.32
C LYS A 145 -12.20 -18.59 19.79
N GLU A 146 -11.00 -18.81 19.25
CA GLU A 146 -9.82 -17.99 19.55
C GLU A 146 -10.06 -16.53 19.16
N PHE A 147 -10.55 -16.29 17.95
CA PHE A 147 -10.87 -14.95 17.46
C PHE A 147 -11.91 -14.25 18.35
N PHE A 148 -12.98 -14.94 18.75
CA PHE A 148 -14.02 -14.36 19.62
C PHE A 148 -13.48 -13.96 20.99
N GLU A 149 -12.65 -14.81 21.60
CA GLU A 149 -12.04 -14.51 22.89
C GLU A 149 -11.04 -13.33 22.78
N LEU A 150 -10.19 -13.33 21.76
CA LEU A 150 -9.23 -12.23 21.53
C LEU A 150 -9.95 -10.90 21.26
N SER A 151 -10.97 -10.91 20.40
CA SER A 151 -11.75 -9.72 20.08
C SER A 151 -12.50 -9.17 21.29
N LYS A 152 -13.06 -10.03 22.14
CA LYS A 152 -13.80 -9.62 23.34
C LYS A 152 -12.89 -9.02 24.42
N ASN A 153 -11.67 -9.55 24.54
CA ASN A 153 -10.71 -9.13 25.56
C ASN A 153 -9.79 -7.98 25.10
N GLN A 154 -10.02 -7.44 23.90
CA GLN A 154 -9.23 -6.36 23.35
C GLN A 154 -9.47 -5.05 24.11
N ASP A 155 -8.39 -4.41 24.55
CA ASP A 155 -8.43 -3.10 25.21
C ASP A 155 -7.94 -1.96 24.30
N LYS A 156 -8.10 -0.71 24.75
CA LYS A 156 -7.70 0.47 23.97
C LYS A 156 -6.20 0.49 23.62
N LYS A 157 -5.34 -0.09 24.47
CA LYS A 157 -3.90 -0.16 24.22
C LYS A 157 -3.58 -1.21 23.16
N GLY A 158 -4.27 -2.36 23.23
CA GLY A 158 -4.27 -3.40 22.21
C GLY A 158 -4.66 -2.85 20.85
N ASP A 159 -5.74 -2.05 20.77
CA ASP A 159 -6.20 -1.45 19.52
C ASP A 159 -5.12 -0.60 18.85
N ILE A 160 -4.46 0.27 19.61
CA ILE A 160 -3.39 1.12 19.07
C ILE A 160 -2.20 0.27 18.63
N LYS A 161 -1.83 -0.76 19.40
CA LYS A 161 -0.76 -1.70 19.01
C LYS A 161 -1.09 -2.43 17.71
N ASP A 162 -2.34 -2.89 17.58
CA ASP A 162 -2.83 -3.56 16.38
C ASP A 162 -2.78 -2.65 15.15
N LEU A 163 -3.26 -1.41 15.29
CA LEU A 163 -3.18 -0.42 14.22
C LEU A 163 -1.73 -0.11 13.80
N ARG A 164 -0.80 0.01 14.75
CA ARG A 164 0.64 0.17 14.43
C ARG A 164 1.17 -1.03 13.64
N ASN A 165 0.80 -2.24 14.05
CA ASN A 165 1.17 -3.49 13.37
C ASN A 165 0.63 -3.51 11.93
N GLN A 166 -0.64 -3.16 11.74
CA GLN A 166 -1.26 -3.08 10.42
C GLN A 166 -0.56 -2.07 9.52
N VAL A 167 -0.34 -0.83 10.00
CA VAL A 167 0.38 0.21 9.24
C VAL A 167 1.75 -0.30 8.80
N PHE A 168 2.49 -0.97 9.68
CA PHE A 168 3.79 -1.54 9.36
C PHE A 168 3.72 -2.64 8.28
N VAL A 169 2.84 -3.63 8.46
CA VAL A 169 2.69 -4.75 7.52
C VAL A 169 2.22 -4.27 6.15
N LEU A 170 1.19 -3.44 6.11
CA LEU A 170 0.65 -2.86 4.87
C LEU A 170 1.73 -2.06 4.13
N SER A 171 2.53 -1.26 4.85
CA SER A 171 3.65 -0.51 4.27
C SER A 171 4.74 -1.41 3.67
N GLN A 172 5.07 -2.53 4.32
CA GLN A 172 6.04 -3.50 3.78
C GLN A 172 5.54 -4.15 2.48
N GLY A 173 4.27 -4.57 2.45
CA GLY A 173 3.66 -5.13 1.25
C GLY A 173 3.62 -4.12 0.10
N LEU A 174 3.25 -2.89 0.40
CA LEU A 174 3.20 -1.80 -0.58
C LEU A 174 4.58 -1.47 -1.14
N LYS A 175 5.61 -1.36 -0.29
CA LYS A 175 7.00 -1.19 -0.71
C LYS A 175 7.46 -2.30 -1.65
N SER A 176 7.11 -3.55 -1.32
CA SER A 176 7.44 -4.72 -2.14
C SER A 176 6.78 -4.68 -3.51
N LYS A 177 5.49 -4.29 -3.58
CA LYS A 177 4.74 -4.13 -4.84
C LYS A 177 5.32 -3.01 -5.71
N PHE A 178 5.54 -1.82 -5.16
CA PHE A 178 6.13 -0.70 -5.91
C PHE A 178 7.54 -0.99 -6.40
N LYS A 179 8.36 -1.73 -5.63
CA LYS A 179 9.70 -2.16 -6.08
C LYS A 179 9.60 -3.03 -7.33
N LYS A 180 8.71 -4.02 -7.35
CA LYS A 180 8.49 -4.89 -8.53
C LYS A 180 7.94 -4.09 -9.71
N LEU A 181 6.96 -3.22 -9.48
CA LEU A 181 6.40 -2.35 -10.52
C LEU A 181 7.47 -1.43 -11.13
N LYS A 182 8.39 -0.89 -10.31
CA LYS A 182 9.50 -0.06 -10.79
C LYS A 182 10.41 -0.86 -11.73
N TRP A 183 10.80 -2.08 -11.34
CA TRP A 183 11.62 -2.94 -12.19
C TRP A 183 10.90 -3.34 -13.48
N ALA A 184 9.62 -3.72 -13.40
CA ALA A 184 8.80 -4.03 -14.57
C ALA A 184 8.73 -2.85 -15.55
N CYS A 185 8.53 -1.64 -15.02
CA CYS A 185 8.51 -0.40 -15.81
C CYS A 185 9.86 -0.13 -16.48
N SER A 186 10.98 -0.32 -15.78
CA SER A 186 12.33 -0.20 -16.37
C SER A 186 12.53 -1.16 -17.53
N LEU A 187 12.14 -2.43 -17.38
CA LEU A 187 12.24 -3.42 -18.46
C LEU A 187 11.33 -3.07 -19.65
N LEU A 188 10.11 -2.58 -19.39
CA LEU A 188 9.17 -2.13 -20.42
C LEU A 188 9.73 -0.94 -21.21
N ILE A 189 10.36 0.02 -20.54
CA ILE A 189 11.00 1.18 -21.19
C ILE A 189 12.16 0.70 -22.07
N ILE A 190 13.01 -0.20 -21.56
CA ILE A 190 14.11 -0.79 -22.36
C ILE A 190 13.55 -1.50 -23.60
N GLN A 191 12.52 -2.32 -23.44
CA GLN A 191 11.84 -3.00 -24.54
C GLN A 191 11.33 -2.01 -25.60
N PHE A 192 10.66 -0.94 -25.18
CA PHE A 192 10.11 0.07 -26.08
C PHE A 192 11.23 0.83 -26.83
N VAL A 193 12.31 1.20 -26.14
CA VAL A 193 13.48 1.87 -26.74
C VAL A 193 14.17 0.96 -27.77
N LEU A 194 14.28 -0.35 -27.51
CA LEU A 194 14.86 -1.31 -28.46
C LEU A 194 13.95 -1.55 -29.68
N LEU A 195 12.63 -1.46 -29.52
CA LEU A 195 11.69 -1.64 -30.62
C LEU A 195 11.75 -0.50 -31.66
N ALA A 196 11.99 0.73 -31.22
CA ALA A 196 12.05 1.91 -32.10
C ALA A 196 13.07 1.80 -33.25
N PRO A 197 14.37 1.50 -33.03
CA PRO A 197 15.33 1.35 -34.13
C PRO A 197 15.01 0.15 -35.02
N LEU A 198 14.48 -0.95 -34.46
CA LEU A 198 14.06 -2.12 -35.25
C LEU A 198 12.97 -1.75 -36.24
N THR A 199 11.90 -1.09 -35.78
CA THR A 199 10.80 -0.66 -36.65
C THR A 199 11.27 0.31 -37.74
N TYR A 200 12.17 1.23 -37.41
CA TYR A 200 12.78 2.13 -38.40
C TYR A 200 13.58 1.37 -39.48
N ILE A 201 14.42 0.41 -39.08
CA ILE A 201 15.19 -0.40 -40.01
C ILE A 201 14.27 -1.22 -40.91
N LEU A 202 13.24 -1.84 -40.35
CA LEU A 202 12.27 -2.63 -41.12
C LEU A 202 11.54 -1.78 -42.16
N ILE A 203 11.03 -0.60 -41.78
CA ILE A 203 10.37 0.32 -42.72
C ILE A 203 11.32 0.68 -43.85
N LYS A 204 12.60 0.94 -43.55
CA LYS A 204 13.59 1.31 -44.57
C LYS A 204 13.95 0.15 -45.51
N ILE A 205 13.94 -1.09 -45.03
CA ILE A 205 14.26 -2.27 -45.83
C ILE A 205 13.07 -2.68 -46.72
N THR A 206 11.84 -2.47 -46.23
CA THR A 206 10.62 -2.88 -46.93
C THR A 206 10.05 -1.80 -47.87
N SER A 207 10.40 -0.52 -47.66
CA SER A 207 10.09 0.59 -48.58
C SER A 207 11.01 0.63 -49.79
#